data_AF-A0A1H0KPQ4-F1
#
_entry.id   AF-A0A1H0KPQ4-F1
#
_cell.length_a   1.000
_cell.length_b   1.000
_cell.length_c   1.000
_cell.angle_alpha   90.00
_cell.angle_beta   90.00
_cell.angle_gamma   90.00
#
_symmetry.space_group_name_H-M   'P 1'
#
loop_
_entity.id
_entity.type
_entity.pdbx_description
1 polymer ?
#
loop_
_entity_poly.entity_id
_entity_poly.type
_entity_poly.pdbx_seq_one_letter_code
_entity_poly.pdbx_strand_id
1 'polypeptide(L)'
;MKAAAHALGTDSADKTEEDRASTAFTAVIQAGQAGQASGDLHPDVTVQDIYLLYATAPADQPPAARARWLPLVLPGLTTRARTVEG
;
A
#
# COMPACT_ATOMS: atom_id res chain seq x y z
N MET A 1 -5.62 -11.36 10.05
CA MET A 1 -4.40 -10.96 10.80
C MET A 1 -4.33 -9.51 11.26
N LYS A 2 -5.16 -8.55 10.80
CA LYS A 2 -5.34 -7.29 11.56
C LYS A 2 -5.73 -7.54 13.03
N ALA A 3 -6.30 -8.72 13.30
CA ALA A 3 -6.70 -9.23 14.60
C ALA A 3 -5.62 -9.19 15.70
N ALA A 4 -4.32 -9.23 15.37
CA ALA A 4 -3.25 -9.14 16.36
C ALA A 4 -2.81 -7.69 16.66
N ALA A 5 -3.13 -6.73 15.78
CA ALA A 5 -2.77 -5.31 15.94
C ALA A 5 -3.58 -4.61 17.06
N HIS A 6 -4.61 -5.25 17.60
CA HIS A 6 -5.55 -4.69 18.56
C HIS A 6 -5.09 -4.85 20.04
N ALA A 7 -4.09 -5.67 20.34
CA ALA A 7 -3.98 -6.22 21.68
C ALA A 7 -3.17 -5.40 22.72
N LEU A 8 -2.23 -4.52 22.35
CA LEU A 8 -1.23 -4.06 23.32
C LEU A 8 -0.65 -2.66 23.03
N GLY A 9 -1.19 -1.62 23.68
CA GLY A 9 -0.33 -0.60 24.32
C GLY A 9 -0.31 0.84 23.81
N THR A 10 -0.90 1.72 24.64
CA THR A 10 -0.54 3.15 24.92
C THR A 10 -0.73 4.23 23.84
N ASP A 11 -1.93 4.81 23.87
CA ASP A 11 -2.57 5.89 23.09
C ASP A 11 -1.75 7.14 22.66
N SER A 12 -0.53 7.38 23.17
CA SER A 12 0.27 8.58 22.84
C SER A 12 1.57 8.25 22.10
N ALA A 13 2.23 7.16 22.48
CA ALA A 13 3.34 6.60 21.71
C ALA A 13 2.81 6.05 20.38
N ASP A 14 1.65 5.39 20.42
CA ASP A 14 0.95 4.87 19.24
C ASP A 14 0.66 5.98 18.22
N LYS A 15 0.16 7.14 18.68
CA LYS A 15 -0.09 8.29 17.81
C LYS A 15 1.17 8.87 17.17
N THR A 16 2.27 8.92 17.92
CA THR A 16 3.56 9.42 17.38
C THR A 16 4.12 8.43 16.34
N GLU A 17 3.97 7.13 16.59
CA GLU A 17 4.36 6.07 15.65
C GLU A 17 3.48 6.07 14.39
N GLU A 18 2.17 6.28 14.55
CA GLU A 18 1.21 6.42 13.46
C GLU A 18 1.49 7.65 12.59
N ASP A 19 1.77 8.81 13.20
CA ASP A 19 2.15 10.04 12.50
C ASP A 19 3.46 9.87 11.71
N ARG A 20 4.44 9.19 12.31
CA ARG A 20 5.71 8.86 11.64
C ARG A 20 5.49 7.91 10.48
N ALA A 21 4.67 6.87 10.66
CA ALA A 21 4.33 5.93 9.61
C ALA A 21 3.59 6.64 8.46
N SER A 22 2.62 7.51 8.77
CA SER A 22 1.89 8.31 7.80
C SER A 22 2.79 9.25 6.98
N THR A 23 3.74 9.91 7.66
CA THR A 23 4.74 10.76 6.99
C THR A 23 5.64 9.95 6.05
N ALA A 24 6.10 8.77 6.51
CA ALA A 24 6.91 7.88 5.69
C ALA A 24 6.13 7.37 4.46
N PHE A 25 4.85 7.00 4.62
CA PHE A 25 3.99 6.61 3.50
C PHE A 25 3.78 7.75 2.52
N THR A 26 3.56 8.96 3.01
CA THR A 26 3.42 10.15 2.17
C THR A 26 4.67 10.38 1.31
N ALA A 27 5.86 10.27 1.90
CA ALA A 27 7.12 10.43 1.18
C ALA A 27 7.32 9.33 0.11
N VAL A 28 6.96 8.08 0.41
CA VAL A 28 7.03 6.97 -0.54
C VAL A 28 6.06 7.17 -1.72
N ILE A 29 4.83 7.59 -1.45
CA ILE A 29 3.82 7.87 -2.49
C ILE A 29 4.30 9.01 -3.40
N GLN A 30 4.76 10.11 -2.81
CA GLN A 30 5.29 11.25 -3.56
C GLN A 30 6.49 10.86 -4.41
N ALA A 31 7.41 10.05 -3.88
CA ALA A 31 8.55 9.53 -4.64
C ALA A 31 8.11 8.63 -5.80
N GLY A 32 7.12 7.76 -5.58
CA GLY A 32 6.55 6.90 -6.62
C GLY A 32 5.82 7.66 -7.73
N GLN A 33 5.17 8.78 -7.39
CA GLN A 33 4.50 9.68 -8.34
C GLN A 33 5.49 10.56 -9.11
N ALA A 34 6.59 10.98 -8.48
CA ALA A 34 7.62 11.84 -9.08
C ALA A 34 8.68 11.11 -9.92
N GLY A 35 8.60 9.77 -10.02
CA GLY A 35 9.55 8.94 -10.76
C GLY A 35 9.70 9.34 -12.23
N GLN A 36 10.96 9.43 -12.70
CA GLN A 36 11.35 9.97 -14.02
C GLN A 36 10.86 9.15 -15.23
N ALA A 37 10.38 7.92 -15.03
CA ALA A 37 9.81 7.07 -16.08
C ALA A 37 8.27 7.13 -16.09
N SER A 38 7.72 8.34 -16.04
CA SER A 38 6.27 8.62 -15.92
C SER A 38 5.66 7.95 -14.68
N GLY A 39 5.93 8.50 -13.49
CA GLY A 39 5.22 8.21 -12.24
C GLY A 39 4.68 6.78 -12.14
N ASP A 40 5.49 5.87 -11.60
CA ASP A 40 5.08 4.46 -11.50
C ASP A 40 3.76 4.33 -10.71
N LEU A 41 3.44 5.29 -9.84
CA LEU A 41 2.15 5.40 -9.16
C LEU A 41 1.27 6.50 -9.78
N HIS A 42 -0.02 6.21 -9.96
CA HIS A 42 -0.99 7.16 -10.50
C HIS A 42 -1.11 8.41 -9.60
N PRO A 43 -1.20 9.63 -10.15
CA PRO A 43 -1.21 10.88 -9.36
C PRO A 43 -2.41 10.99 -8.41
N ASP A 44 -3.53 10.34 -8.73
CA ASP A 44 -4.72 10.33 -7.88
C ASP A 44 -4.64 9.35 -6.70
N VAL A 45 -3.61 8.50 -6.63
CA VAL A 45 -3.43 7.57 -5.50
C VAL A 45 -3.04 8.35 -4.24
N THR A 46 -3.76 8.10 -3.15
CA THR A 46 -3.53 8.73 -1.86
C THR A 46 -3.01 7.74 -0.81
N VAL A 47 -2.53 8.28 0.31
CA VAL A 47 -2.19 7.49 1.51
C VAL A 47 -3.38 6.66 1.98
N GLN A 48 -4.59 7.20 1.90
CA GLN A 48 -5.81 6.52 2.31
C GLN A 48 -6.08 5.28 1.46
N ASP A 49 -5.83 5.35 0.16
CA ASP A 49 -6.03 4.21 -0.75
C ASP A 49 -5.02 3.09 -0.46
N ILE A 50 -3.77 3.43 -0.17
CA ILE A 50 -2.75 2.47 0.25
C ILE A 50 -3.09 1.86 1.60
N TYR A 51 -3.62 2.65 2.54
CA TYR A 51 -4.09 2.14 3.82
C TYR A 51 -5.27 1.15 3.65
N LEU A 52 -6.24 1.48 2.79
CA LEU A 52 -7.36 0.59 2.47
C LEU A 52 -6.88 -0.71 1.81
N LEU A 53 -5.94 -0.62 0.88
CA LEU A 53 -5.32 -1.77 0.25
C LEU A 53 -4.61 -2.67 1.27
N TYR A 54 -3.81 -2.08 2.14
CA TYR A 54 -3.12 -2.81 3.21
C TYR A 54 -4.11 -3.47 4.18
N ALA A 55 -5.15 -2.73 4.58
CA ALA A 55 -6.17 -3.22 5.50
C ALA A 55 -6.98 -4.40 4.94
N THR A 56 -7.12 -4.48 3.62
CA THR A 56 -7.89 -5.53 2.91
C THR A 56 -7.01 -6.58 2.26
N ALA A 57 -5.68 -6.45 2.36
CA ALA A 57 -4.74 -7.39 1.78
C ALA A 57 -4.99 -8.80 2.35
N PRO A 58 -4.90 -9.85 1.51
CA PRO A 58 -5.14 -11.24 1.91
C PRO A 58 -3.97 -11.81 2.73
N ALA A 59 -3.58 -11.15 3.82
CA ALA A 59 -2.42 -11.51 4.64
C ALA A 59 -2.52 -12.91 5.25
N ASP A 60 -3.75 -13.37 5.54
CA ASP A 60 -4.03 -14.71 6.09
C ASP A 60 -4.03 -15.82 5.03
N GLN A 61 -3.94 -15.47 3.75
CA GLN A 61 -3.96 -16.46 2.67
C GLN A 61 -2.57 -17.07 2.44
N PRO A 62 -2.48 -18.27 1.83
CA PRO A 62 -1.20 -18.90 1.51
C PRO A 62 -0.28 -18.00 0.65
N PRO A 63 1.05 -18.14 0.75
CA PRO A 63 2.00 -17.31 0.00
C PRO A 63 1.71 -17.24 -1.51
N ALA A 64 1.31 -18.36 -2.12
CA ALA A 64 0.96 -18.42 -3.54
C ALA A 64 -0.23 -17.53 -3.90
N ALA A 65 -1.26 -17.46 -3.04
CA ALA A 65 -2.41 -16.61 -3.26
C ALA A 65 -2.04 -15.12 -3.18
N ARG A 66 -1.17 -14.75 -2.22
CA ARG A 66 -0.66 -13.38 -2.08
C ARG A 66 0.22 -12.97 -3.25
N ALA A 67 1.11 -13.87 -3.70
CA ALA A 67 1.99 -13.66 -4.85
C ALA A 67 1.20 -13.50 -6.15
N ARG A 68 0.07 -14.19 -6.30
CA ARG A 68 -0.85 -14.01 -7.43
C ARG A 68 -1.68 -12.73 -7.33
N TRP A 69 -2.11 -12.34 -6.14
CA TRP A 69 -2.98 -11.18 -5.92
C TRP A 69 -2.27 -9.85 -6.23
N LEU A 70 -1.03 -9.67 -5.78
CA LEU A 70 -0.34 -8.38 -5.91
C LEU A 70 -0.18 -7.90 -7.38
N PRO A 71 0.27 -8.73 -8.34
CA PRO A 71 0.31 -8.36 -9.76
C PRO A 71 -1.07 -8.08 -10.39
N LEU A 72 -2.17 -8.58 -9.78
CA LEU A 72 -3.52 -8.27 -10.27
C LEU A 72 -3.96 -6.85 -9.87
N VAL A 73 -3.54 -6.38 -8.69
CA VAL A 73 -3.94 -5.08 -8.16
C VAL A 73 -3.01 -3.96 -8.62
N LEU A 74 -1.70 -4.22 -8.74
CA LEU A 74 -0.69 -3.22 -9.11
C LEU A 74 -1.07 -2.36 -10.34
N PRO A 75 -1.59 -2.91 -11.45
CA PRO A 75 -1.97 -2.10 -12.61
C PRO A 75 -3.05 -1.05 -12.32
N GLY A 76 -3.89 -1.24 -11.29
CA GLY A 76 -4.91 -0.26 -10.88
C GLY A 76 -4.34 0.90 -10.05
N LEU A 77 -3.09 0.80 -9.60
CA LEU A 77 -2.40 1.83 -8.82
C LEU A 77 -1.34 2.56 -9.64
N THR A 78 -0.97 2.01 -10.80
CA THR A 78 0.15 2.48 -11.61
C THR A 78 -0.35 3.15 -12.89
N THR A 79 0.45 4.05 -13.46
CA THR A 79 0.16 4.67 -14.77
C THR A 79 0.36 3.71 -15.95
N ARG A 80 1.05 2.58 -15.74
CA ARG A 80 1.22 1.53 -16.74
C ARG A 80 -0.01 0.65 -16.82
N ALA A 81 -0.63 0.61 -18.00
CA ALA A 81 -1.64 -0.39 -18.32
C ALA A 81 -1.02 -1.80 -18.28
N ARG A 82 -1.82 -2.79 -17.87
CA ARG A 82 -1.44 -4.21 -17.94
C ARG A 82 -1.17 -4.58 -19.39
N THR A 83 0.07 -4.90 -19.75
CA THR A 83 0.36 -5.57 -21.02
C THR A 83 -0.22 -6.98 -20.93
N VAL A 84 -1.33 -7.22 -21.62
CA VAL A 84 -1.85 -8.57 -21.82
C VAL A 84 -1.07 -9.12 -23.01
N GLU A 85 -0.01 -9.90 -22.74
CA GLU A 85 0.55 -10.76 -23.78
C GLU A 85 -0.48 -11.86 -24.05
N GLY A 86 -1.03 -11.86 -25.27
CA GLY A 86 -2.03 -12.80 -25.75
C GLY A 86 -1.43 -14.09 -26.30
#